data_AF-A0A925RGE3-F1
#
_entry.id   AF-A0A925RGE3-F1
#
_cell.length_a   1.000
_cell.length_b   1.000
_cell.length_c   1.000
_cell.angle_alpha   90.00
_cell.angle_beta   90.00
_cell.angle_gamma   90.00
#
_symmetry.space_group_name_H-M   'P 1'
#
loop_
_entity.id
_entity.type
_entity.pdbx_description
1 polymer ?
#
loop_
_entity_poly.entity_id
_entity_poly.type
_entity_poly.pdbx_seq_one_letter_code
_entity_poly.pdbx_strand_id
1 'polypeptide(L)'
;MKAVVDQIHRPLSPAWLRWSVMFLLIVGIVFRFVNLNHKVYGQDEVYMSLRASGYTVQGVSQAVFQNQVFPAKELLRFQQPQPGSTSVDTVRSLAMEDPQQPPLYFLLDRLWVQALGKPIQALFGSPLTASRLLPALISLLSLPFMYALAWELFASQTVALLATAFLALSPFEILFAQTACQSSLLTLATLASHYLL
;
A
#
# COMPACT_ATOMS: atom_id res chain seq x y z
N MET A 1 -4.44 4.39 43.24
CA MET A 1 -5.30 4.32 42.04
C MET A 1 -4.67 3.60 40.83
N LYS A 2 -3.34 3.39 40.76
CA LYS A 2 -2.69 2.53 39.75
C LYS A 2 -2.77 1.01 40.03
N ALA A 3 -2.94 0.61 41.29
CA ALA A 3 -2.98 -0.80 41.69
C ALA A 3 -4.38 -1.46 41.57
N VAL A 4 -5.44 -0.69 41.31
CA VAL A 4 -6.82 -1.22 41.18
C VAL A 4 -7.18 -1.53 39.73
N VAL A 5 -6.44 -0.98 38.77
CA VAL A 5 -6.61 -1.26 37.32
C VAL A 5 -5.92 -2.57 36.91
N ASP A 6 -4.97 -3.08 37.71
CA ASP A 6 -4.23 -4.33 37.44
C ASP A 6 -5.05 -5.61 37.67
N GLN A 7 -6.29 -5.50 38.19
CA GLN A 7 -7.11 -6.65 38.62
C GLN A 7 -8.41 -6.87 37.83
N ILE A 8 -8.63 -6.20 36.71
CA ILE A 8 -9.84 -6.43 35.89
C ILE A 8 -9.50 -7.37 34.72
N HIS A 9 -9.58 -8.67 35.00
CA HIS A 9 -9.84 -9.78 34.07
C HIS A 9 -8.98 -9.87 32.78
N ARG A 10 -7.78 -10.45 32.87
CA ARG A 10 -7.19 -11.17 31.72
C ARG A 10 -7.57 -12.66 31.80
N PRO A 11 -8.57 -13.17 31.09
CA PRO A 11 -8.52 -14.58 30.73
C PRO A 11 -7.26 -14.72 29.87
N LEU A 12 -6.25 -15.43 30.39
CA LEU A 12 -5.14 -15.90 29.59
C LEU A 12 -5.76 -16.66 28.42
N SER A 13 -5.79 -16.03 27.23
CA SER A 13 -6.25 -16.73 26.03
C SER A 13 -5.51 -18.05 25.94
N PRO A 14 -6.22 -19.16 25.71
CA PRO A 14 -5.61 -20.46 25.71
C PRO A 14 -4.51 -20.49 24.64
N ALA A 15 -3.38 -21.13 24.95
CA ALA A 15 -2.17 -21.03 24.12
C ALA A 15 -2.43 -21.36 22.63
N TRP A 16 -3.34 -22.31 22.36
CA TRP A 16 -3.74 -22.69 21.00
C TRP A 16 -4.34 -21.53 20.19
N LEU A 17 -5.11 -20.64 20.84
CA LEU A 17 -5.72 -19.48 20.17
C LEU A 17 -4.63 -18.49 19.74
N ARG A 18 -3.64 -18.25 20.59
CA ARG A 18 -2.51 -17.35 20.27
C ARG A 18 -1.70 -17.89 19.10
N TRP A 19 -1.39 -19.18 19.10
CA TRP A 19 -0.69 -19.84 17.98
C TRP A 19 -1.51 -19.79 16.69
N SER A 20 -2.81 -20.00 16.77
CA SER A 20 -3.72 -19.89 15.61
C SER A 20 -3.69 -18.48 15.04
N VAL A 21 -3.80 -17.45 15.89
CA VAL A 21 -3.73 -16.05 15.43
C VAL A 21 -2.36 -15.72 14.84
N MET A 22 -1.26 -16.15 15.45
CA MET A 22 0.09 -15.95 14.88
C MET A 22 0.21 -16.60 13.50
N PHE A 23 -0.28 -17.82 13.33
CA PHE A 23 -0.30 -18.50 12.05
C PHE A 23 -1.10 -17.71 11.01
N LEU A 24 -2.30 -17.25 11.37
CA LEU A 24 -3.15 -16.44 10.49
C LEU A 24 -2.50 -15.10 10.11
N LEU A 25 -1.79 -14.45 11.03
CA LEU A 25 -1.03 -13.24 10.76
C LEU A 25 0.08 -13.52 9.74
N ILE A 26 0.84 -14.60 9.92
CA ILE A 26 1.89 -15.00 8.97
C ILE A 26 1.28 -15.23 7.58
N VAL A 27 0.16 -15.96 7.50
CA VAL A 27 -0.54 -16.21 6.23
C VAL A 27 -0.98 -14.90 5.59
N GLY A 28 -1.60 -13.99 6.35
CA GLY A 28 -2.01 -12.67 5.86
C GLY A 28 -0.83 -11.81 5.38
N ILE A 29 0.30 -11.86 6.07
CA ILE A 29 1.53 -11.18 5.66
C ILE A 29 2.04 -11.76 4.34
N VAL A 30 2.16 -13.09 4.23
CA VAL A 30 2.60 -13.76 3.00
C VAL A 30 1.69 -13.38 1.84
N PHE A 31 0.37 -13.43 2.02
CA PHE A 31 -0.59 -13.08 0.98
C PHE A 31 -0.46 -11.65 0.46
N ARG A 32 0.06 -10.69 1.23
CA ARG A 32 0.34 -9.33 0.74
C ARG A 32 1.48 -9.27 -0.28
N PHE A 33 2.41 -10.21 -0.25
CA PHE A 33 3.59 -10.21 -1.12
C PHE A 33 3.54 -11.26 -2.24
N VAL A 34 2.56 -12.18 -2.21
CA VAL A 34 2.40 -13.19 -3.24
C VAL A 34 2.01 -12.56 -4.59
N ASN A 35 2.67 -12.99 -5.66
CA ASN A 35 2.33 -12.67 -7.05
C ASN A 35 2.25 -11.18 -7.41
N LEU A 36 3.01 -10.32 -6.73
CA LEU A 36 3.07 -8.88 -7.05
C LEU A 36 3.37 -8.61 -8.55
N ASN A 37 4.06 -9.52 -9.25
CA ASN A 37 4.43 -9.34 -10.66
C ASN A 37 3.47 -9.95 -11.68
N HIS A 38 2.63 -10.91 -11.26
CA HIS A 38 1.81 -11.70 -12.19
C HIS A 38 0.33 -11.29 -12.19
N LYS A 39 -0.03 -10.29 -11.39
CA LYS A 39 -1.39 -9.75 -11.38
C LYS A 39 -1.64 -8.81 -12.55
N VAL A 40 -2.84 -8.93 -13.12
CA VAL A 40 -3.37 -8.04 -14.16
C VAL A 40 -3.22 -6.60 -13.68
N TYR A 41 -2.64 -5.77 -14.54
CA TYR A 41 -2.44 -4.36 -14.29
C TYR A 41 -3.74 -3.61 -14.58
N GLY A 42 -4.41 -3.18 -13.51
CA GLY A 42 -5.74 -2.59 -13.57
C GLY A 42 -5.74 -1.14 -14.05
N GLN A 43 -6.90 -0.65 -14.48
CA GLN A 43 -7.05 0.72 -15.00
C GLN A 43 -6.67 1.79 -13.95
N ASP A 44 -7.09 1.62 -12.70
CA ASP A 44 -6.74 2.58 -11.63
C ASP A 44 -5.23 2.61 -11.38
N GLU A 45 -4.58 1.45 -11.49
CA GLU A 45 -3.13 1.31 -11.33
C GLU A 45 -2.36 2.00 -12.46
N VAL A 46 -2.89 1.96 -13.69
CA VAL A 46 -2.38 2.70 -14.85
C VAL A 46 -2.38 4.20 -14.55
N TYR A 47 -3.53 4.75 -14.17
CA TYR A 47 -3.63 6.18 -13.93
C TYR A 47 -2.77 6.63 -12.75
N MET A 48 -2.72 5.83 -11.68
CA MET A 48 -1.93 6.18 -10.51
C MET A 48 -0.43 6.22 -10.81
N SER A 49 0.11 5.20 -11.46
CA SER A 49 1.54 5.17 -11.78
C SER A 49 1.93 6.21 -12.84
N LEU A 50 1.05 6.48 -13.81
CA LEU A 50 1.28 7.52 -14.82
C LEU A 50 1.49 8.89 -14.15
N ARG A 51 0.59 9.24 -13.23
CA ARG A 51 0.65 10.50 -12.50
C ARG A 51 1.81 10.56 -11.52
N ALA A 52 2.07 9.48 -10.79
CA ALA A 52 3.26 9.38 -9.92
C ALA A 52 4.56 9.55 -10.72
N SER A 53 4.59 9.04 -11.95
CA SER A 53 5.73 9.19 -12.88
C SER A 53 5.82 10.60 -13.51
N GLY A 54 4.83 11.46 -13.33
CA GLY A 54 4.80 12.83 -13.86
C GLY A 54 4.23 12.95 -15.27
N TYR A 55 3.69 11.86 -15.84
CA TYR A 55 2.98 11.90 -17.11
C TYR A 55 1.54 12.43 -16.94
N THR A 56 0.98 12.93 -18.04
CA THR A 56 -0.44 13.28 -18.16
C THR A 56 -1.14 12.26 -19.06
N VAL A 57 -2.38 11.91 -18.75
CA VAL A 57 -3.18 10.97 -19.55
C VAL A 57 -3.35 11.50 -20.98
N GLN A 58 -3.54 12.81 -21.13
CA GLN A 58 -3.62 13.44 -22.45
C GLN A 58 -2.33 13.28 -23.26
N GLY A 59 -1.17 13.53 -22.64
CA GLY A 59 0.13 13.42 -23.31
C GLY A 59 0.45 11.98 -23.73
N VAL A 60 0.12 11.01 -22.89
CA VAL A 60 0.29 9.58 -23.23
C VAL A 60 -0.66 9.16 -24.35
N SER A 61 -1.91 9.61 -24.31
CA SER A 61 -2.90 9.30 -25.35
C SER A 61 -2.45 9.82 -26.72
N GLN A 62 -1.95 11.05 -26.80
CA GLN A 62 -1.40 11.61 -28.05
C GLN A 62 -0.16 10.87 -28.56
N ALA A 63 0.66 10.31 -27.66
CA ALA A 63 1.84 9.54 -28.03
C ALA A 63 1.52 8.12 -28.52
N VAL A 64 0.47 7.49 -27.97
CA VAL A 64 0.11 6.09 -28.25
C VAL A 64 -0.88 5.99 -29.42
N PHE A 65 -1.90 6.85 -29.49
CA PHE A 65 -2.97 6.78 -30.48
C PHE A 65 -2.61 7.48 -31.80
N GLN A 66 -1.47 7.13 -32.39
CA GLN A 66 -0.97 7.68 -33.66
C GLN A 66 -1.29 6.80 -34.88
N ASN A 67 -2.37 6.01 -34.81
CA ASN A 67 -2.78 5.06 -35.85
C ASN A 67 -1.68 4.04 -36.23
N GLN A 68 -0.82 3.70 -35.26
CA GLN A 68 0.29 2.75 -35.41
C GLN A 68 0.22 1.66 -34.33
N VAL A 69 0.75 0.48 -34.63
CA VAL A 69 0.85 -0.61 -33.65
C VAL A 69 1.87 -0.23 -32.59
N PHE A 70 1.40 0.06 -31.38
CA PHE A 70 2.25 0.43 -30.25
C PHE A 70 2.61 -0.83 -29.43
N PRO A 71 3.89 -1.22 -29.36
CA PRO A 71 4.27 -2.46 -28.68
C PRO A 71 4.08 -2.34 -27.16
N ALA A 72 3.55 -3.41 -26.54
CA ALA A 72 3.24 -3.42 -25.10
C ALA A 72 4.47 -3.10 -24.21
N LYS A 73 5.67 -3.49 -24.65
CA LYS A 73 6.92 -3.21 -23.94
C LYS A 73 7.22 -1.71 -23.85
N GLU A 74 6.81 -0.91 -24.85
CA GLU A 74 6.98 0.54 -24.79
C GLU A 74 6.01 1.20 -23.82
N LEU A 75 4.86 0.59 -23.50
CA LEU A 75 3.93 1.14 -22.50
C LEU A 75 4.55 1.12 -21.09
N LEU A 76 5.45 0.18 -20.82
CA LEU A 76 6.16 0.09 -19.54
C LEU A 76 7.03 1.32 -19.26
N ARG A 77 7.41 2.09 -20.30
CA ARG A 77 8.19 3.33 -20.12
C ARG A 77 7.42 4.39 -19.32
N PHE A 78 6.09 4.39 -19.43
CA PHE A 78 5.24 5.36 -18.76
C PHE A 78 5.00 5.03 -17.28
N GLN A 79 5.48 3.86 -16.83
CA GLN A 79 5.45 3.43 -15.43
C GLN A 79 6.72 3.82 -14.67
N GLN A 80 7.68 4.45 -15.36
CA GLN A 80 8.90 4.98 -14.77
C GLN A 80 8.86 6.51 -14.76
N PRO A 81 9.50 7.16 -13.77
CA PRO A 81 9.54 8.62 -13.71
C PRO A 81 10.01 9.24 -15.04
N GLN A 82 9.21 10.16 -15.58
CA GLN A 82 9.50 10.83 -16.84
C GLN A 82 10.87 11.53 -16.77
N PRO A 83 11.78 11.30 -17.74
CA PRO A 83 13.07 11.98 -17.76
C PRO A 83 12.91 13.49 -17.74
N GLY A 84 13.62 14.17 -16.82
CA GLY A 84 13.57 15.63 -16.67
C GLY A 84 12.33 16.18 -15.94
N SER A 85 11.38 15.33 -15.56
CA SER A 85 10.27 15.76 -14.68
C SER A 85 10.71 15.92 -13.23
N THR A 86 9.99 16.73 -12.48
CA THR A 86 10.20 17.01 -11.05
C THR A 86 8.96 16.63 -10.23
N SER A 87 9.09 16.54 -8.90
CA SER A 87 7.95 16.29 -8.00
C SER A 87 6.81 17.32 -8.18
N VAL A 88 7.15 18.55 -8.59
CA VAL A 88 6.17 19.59 -8.92
C VAL A 88 5.31 19.18 -10.11
N ASP A 89 5.89 18.50 -11.11
CA ASP A 89 5.15 18.03 -12.28
C ASP A 89 4.16 16.91 -11.93
N THR A 90 4.48 16.05 -10.96
CA THR A 90 3.53 15.07 -10.40
C THR A 90 2.35 15.78 -9.73
N VAL A 91 2.61 16.79 -8.90
CA VAL A 91 1.54 17.56 -8.24
C VAL A 91 0.71 18.33 -9.26
N ARG A 92 1.34 18.91 -10.29
CA ARG A 92 0.65 19.62 -11.36
C ARG A 92 -0.24 18.69 -12.18
N SER A 93 0.25 17.50 -12.53
CA SER A 93 -0.52 16.47 -13.25
C SER A 93 -1.77 16.08 -12.45
N LEU A 94 -1.62 15.85 -11.14
CA LEU A 94 -2.76 15.59 -10.24
C LEU A 94 -3.73 16.76 -10.18
N ALA A 95 -3.23 17.99 -9.97
CA ALA A 95 -4.09 19.16 -9.86
C ALA A 95 -4.92 19.42 -11.14
N MET A 96 -4.39 19.05 -12.32
CA MET A 96 -5.07 19.23 -13.59
C MET A 96 -6.03 18.09 -13.94
N GLU A 97 -5.64 16.83 -13.71
CA GLU A 97 -6.40 15.66 -14.20
C GLU A 97 -7.20 14.94 -13.10
N ASP A 98 -6.86 15.10 -11.83
CA ASP A 98 -7.56 14.49 -10.69
C ASP A 98 -7.30 15.20 -9.36
N PRO A 99 -7.88 16.41 -9.19
CA PRO A 99 -7.65 17.23 -8.01
C PRO A 99 -8.26 16.64 -6.72
N GLN A 100 -9.03 15.56 -6.82
CA GLN A 100 -9.64 14.89 -5.68
C GLN A 100 -8.65 14.02 -4.91
N GLN A 101 -7.52 13.67 -5.52
CA GLN A 101 -6.54 12.77 -4.96
C GLN A 101 -5.44 13.53 -4.21
N PRO A 102 -5.22 13.27 -2.90
CA PRO A 102 -4.15 13.90 -2.15
C PRO A 102 -2.77 13.56 -2.75
N PRO A 103 -1.86 14.54 -2.91
CA PRO A 103 -0.59 14.31 -3.62
C PRO A 103 0.41 13.48 -2.83
N LEU A 104 0.20 13.28 -1.52
CA LEU A 104 1.17 12.66 -0.62
C LEU A 104 1.58 11.26 -1.09
N TYR A 105 0.61 10.40 -1.42
CA TYR A 105 0.90 9.04 -1.87
C TYR A 105 1.71 9.04 -3.17
N PHE A 106 1.35 9.87 -4.15
CA PHE A 106 2.03 9.95 -5.44
C PHE A 106 3.46 10.46 -5.33
N LEU A 107 3.71 11.40 -4.42
CA LEU A 107 5.06 11.87 -4.12
C LEU A 107 5.90 10.78 -3.45
N LEU A 108 5.32 10.03 -2.51
CA LEU A 108 5.99 8.89 -1.88
C LEU A 108 6.29 7.78 -2.90
N ASP A 109 5.34 7.42 -3.75
CA ASP A 109 5.53 6.42 -4.81
C ASP A 109 6.62 6.85 -5.78
N ARG A 110 6.60 8.11 -6.23
CA ARG A 110 7.65 8.66 -7.07
C ARG A 110 9.03 8.56 -6.43
N LEU A 111 9.18 9.04 -5.19
CA LEU A 111 10.48 9.03 -4.50
C LEU A 111 10.96 7.59 -4.26
N TRP A 112 10.04 6.69 -3.91
CA TRP A 112 10.30 5.26 -3.74
C TRP A 112 10.82 4.62 -5.03
N VAL A 113 10.13 4.83 -6.16
CA VAL A 113 10.53 4.30 -7.46
C VAL A 113 11.84 4.94 -7.95
N GLN A 114 12.06 6.22 -7.67
CA GLN A 114 13.33 6.88 -8.01
C GLN A 114 14.52 6.29 -7.22
N ALA A 115 14.34 6.05 -5.92
CA ALA A 115 15.40 5.55 -5.04
C ALA A 115 15.64 4.04 -5.20
N LEU A 116 14.56 3.25 -5.29
CA LEU A 116 14.61 1.78 -5.21
C LEU A 116 14.04 1.07 -6.44
N GLY A 117 13.47 1.79 -7.42
CA GLY A 117 12.89 1.17 -8.61
C GLY A 117 13.90 0.35 -9.41
N LYS A 118 15.11 0.89 -9.65
CA LYS A 118 16.17 0.16 -10.37
C LYS A 118 16.63 -1.11 -9.66
N PRO A 119 17.01 -1.10 -8.35
CA PRO A 119 17.42 -2.33 -7.67
C PRO A 119 16.27 -3.33 -7.53
N ILE A 120 15.04 -2.88 -7.27
CA ILE A 120 13.88 -3.78 -7.20
C ILE A 120 13.60 -4.42 -8.57
N GLN A 121 13.66 -3.64 -9.66
CA GLN A 121 13.50 -4.16 -11.01
C GLN A 121 14.58 -5.18 -11.36
N ALA A 122 15.83 -4.96 -10.93
CA ALA A 122 16.92 -5.91 -11.16
C ALA A 122 16.68 -7.26 -10.43
N LEU A 123 16.10 -7.23 -9.24
CA LEU A 123 15.82 -8.43 -8.45
C LEU A 123 14.58 -9.20 -8.94
N PHE A 124 13.55 -8.48 -9.39
CA PHE A 124 12.23 -9.06 -9.68
C PHE A 124 11.86 -9.07 -11.17
N GLY A 125 12.64 -8.44 -12.04
CA GLY A 125 12.46 -8.43 -13.49
C GLY A 125 11.29 -7.61 -14.01
N SER A 126 10.62 -6.81 -13.17
CA SER A 126 9.46 -6.01 -13.56
C SER A 126 9.54 -4.59 -13.00
N PRO A 127 9.24 -3.54 -13.80
CA PRO A 127 9.22 -2.16 -13.32
C PRO A 127 8.03 -1.89 -12.36
N LEU A 128 6.96 -2.70 -12.45
CA LEU A 128 5.76 -2.58 -11.63
C LEU A 128 5.98 -3.02 -10.18
N THR A 129 6.96 -3.90 -9.94
CA THR A 129 7.19 -4.47 -8.60
C THR A 129 7.48 -3.38 -7.58
N ALA A 130 8.22 -2.33 -7.96
CA ALA A 130 8.57 -1.25 -7.05
C ALA A 130 7.33 -0.51 -6.55
N SER A 131 6.45 -0.10 -7.46
CA SER A 131 5.20 0.61 -7.11
C SER A 131 4.21 -0.27 -6.36
N ARG A 132 4.18 -1.58 -6.59
CA ARG A 132 3.33 -2.53 -5.83
C ARG A 132 3.90 -2.90 -4.47
N LEU A 133 5.22 -2.84 -4.30
CA LEU A 133 5.88 -3.17 -3.03
C LEU A 133 5.67 -2.08 -1.97
N LEU A 134 5.61 -0.81 -2.38
CA LEU A 134 5.36 0.31 -1.47
C LEU A 134 4.04 0.16 -0.67
N PRO A 135 2.85 0.02 -1.30
CA PRO A 135 1.60 -0.17 -0.57
C PRO A 135 1.57 -1.47 0.21
N ALA A 136 2.27 -2.53 -0.23
CA ALA A 136 2.40 -3.77 0.53
C ALA A 136 3.13 -3.52 1.87
N LEU A 137 4.24 -2.77 1.85
CA LEU A 137 4.99 -2.39 3.05
C LEU A 137 4.19 -1.45 3.96
N ILE A 138 3.50 -0.46 3.39
CA ILE A 138 2.64 0.46 4.14
C ILE A 138 1.49 -0.31 4.83
N SER A 139 0.87 -1.27 4.12
CA SER A 139 -0.18 -2.10 4.69
C SER A 139 0.32 -2.99 5.84
N LEU A 140 1.58 -3.45 5.76
CA LEU A 140 2.20 -4.21 6.84
C LEU A 140 2.34 -3.37 8.11
N LEU A 141 2.67 -2.08 7.94
CA LEU A 141 2.72 -1.11 9.02
C LEU A 141 1.35 -0.86 9.67
N SER A 142 0.25 -1.10 8.95
CA SER A 142 -1.11 -0.96 9.52
C SER A 142 -1.42 -2.02 10.58
N LEU A 143 -0.79 -3.19 10.52
CA LEU A 143 -1.00 -4.27 11.49
C LEU A 143 -0.58 -3.91 12.93
N PRO A 144 0.65 -3.42 13.21
CA PRO A 144 1.01 -3.02 14.56
C PRO A 144 0.18 -1.85 15.08
N PHE A 145 -0.23 -0.90 14.23
CA PHE A 145 -1.13 0.19 14.63
C PHE A 145 -2.52 -0.33 15.00
N MET A 146 -3.07 -1.29 14.24
CA MET A 146 -4.34 -1.93 14.59
C MET A 146 -4.25 -2.65 15.94
N TYR A 147 -3.13 -3.36 16.19
CA TYR A 147 -2.88 -4.01 17.47
C TYR A 147 -2.84 -2.99 18.61
N ALA A 148 -2.08 -1.90 18.45
CA ALA A 148 -1.91 -0.87 19.46
C ALA A 148 -3.24 -0.19 19.79
N LEU A 149 -4.00 0.19 18.77
CA LEU A 149 -5.33 0.81 18.91
C LEU A 149 -6.32 -0.13 19.61
N ALA A 150 -6.41 -1.40 19.20
CA ALA A 150 -7.31 -2.36 19.84
C ALA A 150 -6.88 -2.72 21.27
N TRP A 151 -5.57 -2.69 21.56
CA TRP A 151 -5.07 -2.84 22.91
C TRP A 151 -5.49 -1.66 23.79
N GLU A 152 -5.37 -0.43 23.30
CA GLU A 152 -5.74 0.79 24.02
C GLU A 152 -7.25 0.86 24.30
N LEU A 153 -8.08 0.56 23.30
CA LEU A 153 -9.53 0.62 23.42
C LEU A 153 -10.12 -0.43 24.37
N PHE A 154 -9.56 -1.64 24.39
CA PHE A 154 -10.17 -2.78 25.08
C PHE A 154 -9.35 -3.33 26.24
N ALA A 155 -8.12 -2.83 26.45
CA ALA A 155 -7.17 -3.31 27.46
C ALA A 155 -6.95 -4.85 27.42
N SER A 156 -7.20 -5.48 26.27
CA SER A 156 -7.28 -6.93 26.12
C SER A 156 -6.41 -7.45 24.98
N GLN A 157 -5.46 -8.33 25.32
CA GLN A 157 -4.52 -8.91 24.35
C GLN A 157 -5.24 -9.72 23.29
N THR A 158 -6.26 -10.48 23.71
CA THR A 158 -6.99 -11.37 22.82
C THR A 158 -7.78 -10.56 21.80
N VAL A 159 -8.41 -9.47 22.23
CA VAL A 159 -9.14 -8.58 21.32
C VAL A 159 -8.18 -7.91 20.34
N ALA A 160 -7.04 -7.40 20.81
CA ALA A 160 -6.01 -6.80 19.96
C ALA A 160 -5.46 -7.78 18.90
N LEU A 161 -5.15 -9.02 19.32
CA LEU A 161 -4.69 -10.07 18.43
C LEU A 161 -5.74 -10.44 17.38
N LEU A 162 -7.00 -10.63 17.79
CA LEU A 162 -8.09 -10.97 16.87
C LEU A 162 -8.37 -9.85 15.87
N ALA A 163 -8.42 -8.60 16.33
CA ALA A 163 -8.65 -7.44 15.48
C ALA A 163 -7.54 -7.30 14.42
N THR A 164 -6.29 -7.49 14.83
CA THR A 164 -5.12 -7.50 13.92
C THR A 164 -5.21 -8.66 12.93
N ALA A 165 -5.63 -9.85 13.37
CA ALA A 165 -5.79 -11.02 12.50
C ALA A 165 -6.88 -10.79 11.45
N PHE A 166 -8.02 -10.20 11.83
CA PHE A 166 -9.07 -9.86 10.88
C PHE A 166 -8.62 -8.83 9.85
N LEU A 167 -7.87 -7.80 10.25
CA LEU A 167 -7.26 -6.87 9.30
C LEU A 167 -6.23 -7.56 8.41
N ALA A 168 -5.41 -8.46 8.97
CA ALA A 168 -4.40 -9.20 8.23
C ALA A 168 -4.99 -10.13 7.17
N LEU A 169 -6.15 -10.74 7.44
CA LEU A 169 -6.82 -11.68 6.54
C LEU A 169 -7.88 -11.03 5.64
N SER A 170 -8.16 -9.74 5.82
CA SER A 170 -9.16 -9.02 5.03
C SER A 170 -8.79 -9.09 3.53
N PRO A 171 -9.63 -9.71 2.68
CA PRO A 171 -9.35 -9.81 1.24
C PRO A 171 -9.23 -8.44 0.59
N PHE A 172 -9.96 -7.45 1.11
CA PHE A 172 -9.91 -6.06 0.65
C PHE A 172 -8.53 -5.46 0.91
N GLU A 173 -8.04 -5.52 2.15
CA GLU A 173 -6.71 -5.01 2.52
C GLU A 173 -5.59 -5.72 1.76
N ILE A 174 -5.70 -7.04 1.55
CA ILE A 174 -4.74 -7.80 0.77
C ILE A 174 -4.74 -7.34 -0.70
N LEU A 175 -5.92 -7.14 -1.29
CA LEU A 175 -6.05 -6.67 -2.67
C LEU A 175 -5.40 -5.30 -2.84
N PHE A 176 -5.71 -4.34 -1.95
CA PHE A 176 -5.13 -2.99 -2.04
C PHE A 176 -3.64 -2.95 -1.71
N ALA A 177 -3.17 -3.79 -0.80
CA ALA A 177 -1.74 -3.94 -0.51
C ALA A 177 -0.95 -4.38 -1.75
N GLN A 178 -1.57 -5.12 -2.67
CA GLN A 178 -0.91 -5.68 -3.86
C GLN A 178 -1.02 -4.81 -5.11
N THR A 179 -1.84 -3.75 -5.07
CA THR A 179 -2.01 -2.79 -6.16
C THR A 179 -1.31 -1.49 -5.81
N ALA A 180 -0.71 -0.79 -6.78
CA ALA A 180 -0.12 0.54 -6.56
C ALA A 180 -1.17 1.62 -6.25
N CYS A 181 -1.83 1.52 -5.08
CA CYS A 181 -2.99 2.30 -4.68
C CYS A 181 -2.77 3.02 -3.35
N GLN A 182 -3.32 4.23 -3.23
CA GLN A 182 -3.23 5.03 -2.00
C GLN A 182 -3.98 4.45 -0.79
N SER A 183 -4.88 3.49 -1.00
CA SER A 183 -5.75 2.95 0.06
C SER A 183 -4.96 2.44 1.26
N SER A 184 -3.82 1.76 1.03
CA SER A 184 -2.96 1.28 2.12
C SER A 184 -2.42 2.42 2.99
N LEU A 185 -2.10 3.57 2.39
CA LEU A 185 -1.66 4.75 3.13
C LEU A 185 -2.82 5.37 3.92
N LEU A 186 -4.02 5.41 3.34
CA LEU A 186 -5.20 5.93 4.03
C LEU A 186 -5.57 5.07 5.25
N THR A 187 -5.55 3.74 5.12
CA THR A 187 -5.76 2.82 6.24
C THR A 187 -4.75 3.06 7.35
N LEU A 188 -3.46 3.15 7.02
CA LEU A 188 -2.41 3.45 8.00
C LEU A 188 -2.63 4.81 8.68
N ALA A 189 -2.87 5.87 7.89
CA ALA A 189 -3.07 7.22 8.41
C ALA A 189 -4.28 7.30 9.34
N THR A 190 -5.36 6.60 9.00
CA THR A 190 -6.56 6.52 9.83
C THR A 190 -6.25 5.84 11.16
N LEU A 191 -5.62 4.67 11.14
CA LEU A 191 -5.26 3.94 12.37
C LEU A 191 -4.28 4.74 13.23
N ALA A 192 -3.25 5.33 12.63
CA ALA A 192 -2.27 6.14 13.33
C ALA A 192 -2.90 7.39 13.94
N SER A 193 -3.82 8.06 13.23
CA SER A 193 -4.53 9.22 13.77
C SER A 193 -5.39 8.85 14.98
N HIS A 194 -6.10 7.72 14.95
CA HIS A 194 -6.94 7.29 16.08
C HIS A 194 -6.12 6.83 17.28
N TYR A 195 -4.93 6.30 17.05
CA TYR A 195 -4.03 5.88 18.13
C TYR A 195 -3.30 7.07 18.80
N LEU A 196 -3.15 8.19 18.10
CA LEU A 196 -2.43 9.36 18.62
C LEU A 196 -3.34 10.41 19.29
N LEU A 197 -4.67 10.26 19.18
CA LEU A 197 -5.67 11.17 19.75
C LEU A 197 -6.17 10.68 21.10
#